data_AF-A0A085MHY7-F1
#
_entry.id   AF-A0A085MHY7-F1
#
_cell.length_a   1.000
_cell.length_b   1.000
_cell.length_c   1.000
_cell.angle_alpha   90.00
_cell.angle_beta   90.00
_cell.angle_gamma   90.00
#
_symmetry.space_group_name_H-M   'P 1'
#
loop_
_entity.id
_entity.type
_entity.pdbx_description
1 polymer ?
#
loop_
_entity_poly.entity_id
_entity_poly.type
_entity_poly.pdbx_seq_one_letter_code
_entity_poly.pdbx_strand_id
1 'polypeptide(L)'
;MDQYQGVISDCPCWVFCHDKNVMKLYSPAPNHYTYISINSTAVACARVQVKLLYINNVKQLLDTASYKPIQLDPTDNVRKKLKTKLTRYAEETKEEQLINFTKLLKYSSNTKCPELYCLPKIHKPGNPFRPIISNVGSATSGIGSYVSRIIRPLTGNKNSSTLNSKEFVRQIREIELQEDDMLVSYDVKDLFTSIPLSFTPTI
;
A
#
# COMPACT_ATOMS: atom_id res chain seq x y z
N MET A 1 -3.05 43.13 15.28
CA MET A 1 -3.62 41.78 15.15
C MET A 1 -4.11 41.68 13.72
N ASP A 2 -3.19 41.38 12.80
CA ASP A 2 -3.50 41.37 11.38
C ASP A 2 -3.54 39.92 10.90
N GLN A 3 -4.73 39.48 10.54
CA GLN A 3 -4.96 38.24 9.82
C GLN A 3 -4.49 38.44 8.38
N TYR A 4 -3.39 37.80 8.01
CA TYR A 4 -2.97 37.75 6.61
C TYR A 4 -3.94 36.86 5.82
N GLN A 5 -4.84 37.51 5.07
CA GLN A 5 -5.45 36.94 3.88
C GLN A 5 -4.36 36.78 2.81
N GLY A 6 -4.00 35.53 2.50
CA GLY A 6 -3.16 35.19 1.37
C GLY A 6 -4.00 34.52 0.29
N VAL A 7 -4.42 35.29 -0.70
CA VAL A 7 -4.99 34.80 -1.95
C VAL A 7 -3.86 34.16 -2.76
N ILE A 8 -3.92 32.85 -3.00
CA ILE A 8 -3.11 32.20 -4.03
C ILE A 8 -4.09 31.80 -5.12
N SER A 9 -4.15 32.64 -6.14
CA SER A 9 -4.84 32.40 -7.40
C SER A 9 -4.08 31.37 -8.24
N ASP A 10 -4.86 30.61 -9.02
CA ASP A 10 -4.49 29.88 -10.25
C ASP A 10 -3.68 28.58 -10.13
N CYS A 11 -4.38 27.49 -9.77
CA CYS A 11 -4.20 26.16 -10.37
C CYS A 11 -5.48 25.33 -10.16
N PRO A 12 -6.19 24.88 -11.21
CA PRO A 12 -7.42 24.11 -11.05
C PRO A 12 -7.10 22.67 -10.63
N CYS A 13 -7.92 22.11 -9.74
CA CYS A 13 -8.08 20.67 -9.46
C CYS A 13 -7.30 20.01 -8.30
N TRP A 14 -7.02 20.71 -7.20
CA TRP A 14 -6.74 20.06 -5.91
C TRP A 14 -7.91 20.26 -4.95
N VAL A 15 -8.65 19.20 -4.60
CA VAL A 15 -9.59 19.25 -3.48
C VAL A 15 -8.79 19.18 -2.18
N PHE A 16 -8.37 20.36 -1.69
CA PHE A 16 -7.96 20.54 -0.31
C PHE A 16 -9.23 20.53 0.56
N CYS A 17 -9.58 19.40 1.14
CA CYS A 17 -10.58 19.40 2.20
C CYS A 17 -9.90 19.97 3.46
N HIS A 18 -10.28 21.18 3.87
CA HIS A 18 -9.65 21.89 4.98
C HIS A 18 -9.92 21.24 6.35
N ASP A 19 -10.84 20.27 6.41
CA ASP A 19 -10.94 19.35 7.53
C ASP A 19 -9.97 18.19 7.36
N LYS A 20 -8.79 18.33 8.00
CA LYS A 20 -7.69 17.35 8.13
C LYS A 20 -6.77 17.31 6.91
N ASN A 21 -5.54 17.80 7.09
CA ASN A 21 -4.38 17.79 6.17
C ASN A 21 -4.15 16.45 5.39
N VAL A 22 -5.02 16.11 4.45
CA VAL A 22 -5.07 14.81 3.79
C VAL A 22 -5.16 14.99 2.28
N MET A 23 -4.14 14.53 1.57
CA MET A 23 -4.12 14.42 0.12
C MET A 23 -4.56 13.00 -0.26
N LYS A 24 -5.51 12.85 -1.20
CA LYS A 24 -6.05 11.54 -1.61
C LYS A 24 -5.64 11.20 -3.04
N LEU A 25 -4.94 10.08 -3.23
CA LEU A 25 -4.44 9.66 -4.55
C LEU A 25 -4.91 8.26 -4.94
N TYR A 26 -4.93 8.03 -6.25
CA TYR A 26 -5.35 6.77 -6.88
C TYR A 26 -4.24 6.21 -7.77
N SER A 27 -4.01 4.89 -7.67
CA SER A 27 -3.17 4.14 -8.60
C SER A 27 -4.07 3.45 -9.65
N PRO A 28 -3.86 3.69 -10.96
CA PRO A 28 -4.77 3.27 -12.03
C PRO A 28 -4.66 1.78 -12.43
N ALA A 29 -4.24 0.90 -11.52
CA ALA A 29 -4.18 -0.53 -11.82
C ALA A 29 -5.58 -1.08 -12.17
N PRO A 30 -5.76 -1.72 -13.34
CA PRO A 30 -7.04 -2.31 -13.70
C PRO A 30 -7.44 -3.35 -12.64
N ASN A 31 -8.64 -3.18 -12.10
CA ASN A 31 -9.27 -3.99 -11.04
C ASN A 31 -8.75 -3.82 -9.60
N HIS A 32 -7.82 -2.90 -9.33
CA HIS A 32 -7.40 -2.57 -7.97
C HIS A 32 -7.64 -1.10 -7.65
N TYR A 33 -8.49 -0.86 -6.65
CA TYR A 33 -8.79 0.48 -6.17
C TYR A 33 -8.07 0.74 -4.86
N THR A 34 -6.82 1.23 -4.95
CA THR A 34 -6.09 1.66 -3.76
C THR A 34 -6.16 3.18 -3.67
N TYR A 35 -6.86 3.65 -2.65
CA TYR A 35 -7.07 5.06 -2.35
C TYR A 35 -6.26 5.44 -1.15
N ILE A 36 -5.57 6.56 -1.22
CA ILE A 36 -4.47 6.79 -0.30
C ILE A 36 -4.53 8.19 0.30
N SER A 37 -4.81 8.28 1.60
CA SER A 37 -4.81 9.48 2.44
C SER A 37 -3.41 9.76 3.00
N ILE A 38 -2.77 10.87 2.62
CA ILE A 38 -1.47 11.23 3.20
C ILE A 38 -1.67 11.78 4.62
N ASN A 39 -1.14 11.10 5.64
CA ASN A 39 -1.19 11.56 7.04
C ASN A 39 0.22 11.97 7.51
N SER A 40 0.35 13.15 8.12
CA SER A 40 1.64 13.75 8.52
C SER A 40 2.22 13.22 9.84
N THR A 41 1.67 12.15 10.42
CA THR A 41 1.89 11.79 11.84
C THR A 41 2.72 10.52 12.05
N ALA A 42 3.55 10.12 11.07
CA ALA A 42 4.50 9.02 11.24
C ALA A 42 5.93 9.57 11.35
N VAL A 43 6.35 9.99 12.55
CA VAL A 43 7.76 10.32 12.82
C VAL A 43 8.17 9.68 14.14
N ALA A 44 8.76 8.49 14.05
CA ALA A 44 9.71 8.02 15.04
C ALA A 44 10.95 7.55 14.28
N CYS A 45 12.04 8.31 14.47
CA CYS A 45 13.42 7.98 14.11
C CYS A 45 13.83 8.04 12.62
N ALA A 46 14.09 9.25 12.13
CA ALA A 46 15.29 9.59 11.35
C ALA A 46 15.38 11.13 11.25
N ARG A 47 16.23 11.75 12.07
CA ARG A 47 16.73 13.15 11.96
C ARG A 47 15.69 14.16 11.42
N VAL A 48 14.81 14.64 12.31
CA VAL A 48 13.72 15.64 12.10
C VAL A 48 13.73 16.29 10.72
N GLN A 49 13.12 15.64 9.74
CA GLN A 49 12.88 16.27 8.45
C GLN A 49 11.74 17.27 8.67
N VAL A 50 12.00 18.56 8.40
CA VAL A 50 10.98 19.61 8.55
C VAL A 50 9.74 19.18 7.76
N LYS A 51 8.56 19.21 8.40
CA LYS A 51 7.28 18.73 7.83
C LYS A 51 7.04 19.17 6.38
N LEU A 52 7.41 20.40 6.04
CA LEU A 52 7.31 20.95 4.69
C LEU A 52 8.21 20.23 3.67
N LEU A 53 9.45 19.92 4.03
CA LEU A 53 10.38 19.19 3.17
C LEU A 53 9.89 17.77 2.89
N TYR A 54 9.34 17.10 3.90
CA TYR A 54 8.70 15.80 3.71
C TYR A 54 7.53 15.88 2.73
N ILE A 55 6.60 16.83 2.93
CA ILE A 55 5.43 17.01 2.06
C ILE A 55 5.86 17.30 0.61
N ASN A 56 6.86 18.15 0.40
CA ASN A 56 7.34 18.49 -0.95
C ASN A 56 7.96 17.29 -1.65
N ASN A 57 8.81 16.52 -0.96
CA ASN A 57 9.41 15.31 -1.52
C ASN A 57 8.35 14.25 -1.85
N VAL A 58 7.32 14.14 -1.01
CA VAL A 58 6.18 13.25 -1.26
C VAL A 58 5.38 13.71 -2.49
N LYS A 59 5.11 15.02 -2.63
CA LYS A 59 4.45 15.55 -3.83
C LYS A 59 5.23 15.26 -5.11
N GLN A 60 6.54 15.50 -5.11
CA GLN A 60 7.41 15.17 -6.25
C GLN A 60 7.41 13.68 -6.60
N LEU A 61 7.41 12.81 -5.58
CA LEU A 61 7.32 11.36 -5.78
C LEU A 61 5.99 10.93 -6.44
N LEU A 62 4.91 11.65 -6.14
CA LEU A 62 3.56 11.35 -6.61
C LEU A 62 3.25 12.04 -7.95
N ASP A 63 4.06 13.00 -8.37
CA ASP A 63 3.97 13.69 -9.65
C ASP A 63 4.58 12.83 -10.77
N THR A 64 3.99 11.66 -10.97
CA THR A 64 4.38 10.69 -12.01
C THR A 64 3.15 10.18 -12.75
N ALA A 65 3.33 9.67 -13.97
CA ALA A 65 2.24 9.09 -14.76
C ALA A 65 1.51 7.92 -14.05
N SER A 66 2.14 7.33 -13.03
CA SER A 66 1.61 6.21 -12.25
C SER A 66 0.54 6.59 -11.23
N TYR A 67 0.39 7.87 -10.89
CA TYR A 67 -0.61 8.33 -9.93
C TYR A 67 -1.53 9.37 -10.57
N LYS A 68 -2.82 9.32 -10.21
CA LYS A 68 -3.78 10.32 -10.66
C LYS A 68 -4.53 10.93 -9.48
N PRO A 69 -4.74 12.26 -9.46
CA PRO A 69 -5.59 12.88 -8.48
C PRO A 69 -7.04 12.44 -8.69
N ILE A 70 -7.79 12.38 -7.59
CA ILE A 70 -9.22 12.05 -7.59
C ILE A 70 -10.00 13.17 -6.93
N GLN A 71 -11.23 13.38 -7.41
CA GLN A 71 -12.07 14.50 -6.96
C GLN A 71 -12.91 14.16 -5.71
N LEU A 72 -13.24 12.88 -5.49
CA LEU A 72 -14.11 12.45 -4.41
C LEU A 72 -13.49 11.30 -3.62
N ASP A 73 -13.71 11.29 -2.30
CA ASP A 73 -13.35 10.16 -1.44
C ASP A 73 -14.18 8.92 -1.81
N PRO A 74 -13.55 7.88 -2.33
CA PRO A 74 -14.24 6.68 -2.80
C PRO A 74 -14.28 5.57 -1.75
N THR A 75 -13.79 5.83 -0.53
CA THR A 75 -13.76 4.85 0.58
C THR A 75 -15.13 4.22 0.79
N ASP A 76 -16.18 5.04 0.83
CA ASP A 76 -17.54 4.56 1.03
C ASP A 76 -18.06 3.74 -0.17
N ASN A 77 -17.68 4.13 -1.38
CA ASN A 77 -18.03 3.42 -2.60
C ASN A 77 -17.36 2.04 -2.66
N VAL A 78 -16.09 1.94 -2.28
CA VAL A 78 -15.38 0.67 -2.16
C VAL A 78 -16.04 -0.22 -1.11
N ARG A 79 -16.31 0.34 0.07
CA ARG A 79 -17.00 -0.38 1.16
C ARG A 79 -18.33 -0.95 0.68
N LYS A 80 -19.17 -0.15 0.03
CA LYS A 80 -20.48 -0.57 -0.51
C LYS A 80 -20.32 -1.68 -1.54
N LYS A 81 -19.45 -1.50 -2.54
CA LYS A 81 -19.19 -2.50 -3.58
C LYS A 81 -18.69 -3.82 -2.99
N LEU A 82 -17.74 -3.75 -2.06
CA LEU A 82 -17.20 -4.92 -1.37
C LEU A 82 -18.29 -5.62 -0.55
N LYS A 83 -19.08 -4.88 0.23
CA LYS A 83 -20.20 -5.42 1.01
C LYS A 83 -21.17 -6.18 0.11
N THR A 84 -21.58 -5.60 -1.03
CA THR A 84 -22.48 -6.26 -1.98
C THR A 84 -21.91 -7.59 -2.49
N LYS A 85 -20.63 -7.61 -2.88
CA LYS A 85 -19.96 -8.85 -3.32
C LYS A 85 -19.92 -9.90 -2.21
N LEU A 86 -19.55 -9.50 -1.00
CA LEU A 86 -19.44 -10.43 0.13
C LEU A 86 -20.79 -10.96 0.60
N THR A 87 -21.85 -10.15 0.54
CA THR A 87 -23.20 -10.62 0.84
C THR A 87 -23.60 -11.72 -0.13
N ARG A 88 -23.38 -11.52 -1.43
CA ARG A 88 -23.65 -12.54 -2.45
C ARG A 88 -22.85 -13.82 -2.18
N TYR A 89 -21.54 -13.72 -1.96
CA TYR A 89 -20.71 -14.90 -1.71
C TYR A 89 -21.10 -15.61 -0.41
N ALA A 90 -21.43 -14.88 0.64
CA ALA A 90 -21.91 -15.46 1.89
C ALA A 90 -23.24 -16.21 1.72
N GLU A 91 -24.14 -15.73 0.86
CA GLU A 91 -25.38 -16.41 0.53
C GLU A 91 -25.15 -17.72 -0.23
N GLU A 92 -24.18 -17.74 -1.15
CA GLU A 92 -23.79 -18.91 -1.95
C GLU A 92 -23.02 -19.96 -1.12
N THR A 93 -22.04 -19.55 -0.31
CA THR A 93 -21.13 -20.47 0.40
C THR A 93 -21.54 -20.78 1.83
N LYS A 94 -22.42 -19.97 2.44
CA LYS A 94 -22.80 -20.04 3.86
C LYS A 94 -21.63 -19.89 4.84
N GLU A 95 -20.53 -19.30 4.41
CA GLU A 95 -19.34 -19.16 5.23
C GLU A 95 -19.48 -18.04 6.29
N GLU A 96 -19.26 -18.39 7.56
CA GLU A 96 -19.45 -17.47 8.68
C GLU A 96 -18.52 -16.25 8.62
N GLN A 97 -17.28 -16.42 8.16
CA GLN A 97 -16.31 -15.32 8.07
C GLN A 97 -16.78 -14.24 7.09
N LEU A 98 -17.35 -14.63 5.94
CA LEU A 98 -17.91 -13.69 4.96
C LEU A 98 -19.10 -12.92 5.55
N ILE A 99 -19.98 -13.62 6.29
CA ILE A 99 -21.08 -12.98 7.02
C ILE A 99 -20.55 -11.94 8.01
N ASN A 100 -19.49 -12.27 8.77
CA ASN A 100 -18.89 -11.35 9.72
C ASN A 100 -18.28 -10.11 9.04
N PHE A 101 -17.62 -10.27 7.89
CA PHE A 101 -17.16 -9.12 7.10
C PHE A 101 -18.32 -8.22 6.64
N THR A 102 -19.43 -8.79 6.16
CA THR A 102 -20.58 -7.97 5.74
C THR A 102 -21.19 -7.15 6.88
N LYS A 103 -21.21 -7.71 8.11
CA LYS A 103 -21.65 -7.00 9.33
C LYS A 103 -20.71 -5.84 9.65
N LEU A 104 -19.39 -6.05 9.60
CA LEU A 104 -18.40 -5.00 9.83
C LEU A 104 -18.52 -3.85 8.83
N LEU A 105 -18.76 -4.16 7.55
CA LEU A 105 -18.91 -3.19 6.48
C LEU A 105 -20.28 -2.49 6.47
N LYS A 106 -21.17 -2.78 7.42
CA LYS A 106 -22.53 -2.19 7.48
C LYS A 106 -22.48 -0.66 7.59
N TYR A 107 -21.63 -0.13 8.47
CA TYR A 107 -21.51 1.30 8.75
C TYR A 107 -20.21 1.88 8.20
N SER A 108 -20.27 3.10 7.68
CA SER A 108 -19.10 3.81 7.14
C SER A 108 -18.06 4.14 8.22
N SER A 109 -18.50 4.35 9.47
CA SER A 109 -17.64 4.62 10.64
C SER A 109 -16.64 3.49 10.95
N ASN A 110 -16.92 2.27 10.47
CA ASN A 110 -16.07 1.11 10.70
C ASN A 110 -14.93 0.99 9.70
N THR A 111 -14.88 1.86 8.69
CA THR A 111 -13.87 1.82 7.62
C THR A 111 -13.15 3.15 7.50
N LYS A 112 -11.84 3.09 7.29
CA LYS A 112 -11.00 4.25 7.05
C LYS A 112 -10.43 4.21 5.63
N CYS A 113 -10.12 5.39 5.10
CA CYS A 113 -9.32 5.49 3.88
C CYS A 113 -7.91 4.94 4.20
N PRO A 114 -7.34 4.05 3.36
CA PRO A 114 -5.94 3.65 3.51
C PRO A 114 -5.01 4.87 3.51
N GLU A 115 -3.90 4.81 4.24
CA GLU A 115 -3.02 5.96 4.44
C GLU A 115 -1.68 5.81 3.71
N LEU A 116 -1.17 6.90 3.11
CA LEU A 116 0.16 6.94 2.51
C LEU A 116 1.12 7.46 3.55
N TYR A 117 2.25 6.78 3.70
CA TYR A 117 3.42 7.33 4.34
C TYR A 117 4.67 6.93 3.57
N CYS A 118 5.72 7.72 3.69
CA CYS A 118 6.96 7.52 2.96
C CYS A 118 8.10 7.32 3.95
N LEU A 119 8.88 6.25 3.75
CA LEU A 119 10.08 5.99 4.54
C LEU A 119 11.34 6.25 3.69
N PRO A 120 12.33 7.00 4.19
CA PRO A 120 13.59 7.19 3.47
C PRO A 120 14.39 5.90 3.40
N LYS A 121 14.89 5.58 2.20
CA LYS A 121 15.90 4.54 2.01
C LYS A 121 17.27 5.09 2.42
N ILE A 122 17.56 5.11 3.72
CA ILE A 122 18.77 5.71 4.32
C ILE A 122 20.11 5.12 3.84
N HIS A 123 20.07 3.95 3.21
CA HIS A 123 21.23 3.27 2.66
C HIS A 123 21.51 3.62 1.19
N LYS A 124 20.72 4.52 0.58
CA LYS A 124 20.89 4.96 -0.82
C LYS A 124 21.24 6.44 -0.87
N PRO A 125 22.15 6.87 -1.79
CA PRO A 125 22.44 8.28 -2.00
C PRO A 125 21.16 9.10 -2.26
N GLY A 126 21.08 10.29 -1.67
CA GLY A 126 19.89 11.14 -1.79
C GLY A 126 18.67 10.69 -0.98
N ASN A 127 18.77 9.59 -0.22
CA ASN A 127 17.71 9.07 0.66
C ASN A 127 16.31 9.00 0.01
N PRO A 128 16.17 8.37 -1.17
CA PRO A 128 14.90 8.31 -1.88
C PRO A 128 13.80 7.70 -1.02
N PHE A 129 12.59 8.25 -1.13
CA PHE A 129 11.43 7.77 -0.37
C PHE A 129 10.87 6.45 -0.95
N ARG A 130 10.48 5.55 -0.05
CA ARG A 130 9.67 4.37 -0.34
C ARG A 130 8.24 4.70 0.06
N PRO A 131 7.29 4.83 -0.87
CA PRO A 131 5.88 4.97 -0.54
C PRO A 131 5.35 3.65 0.03
N ILE A 132 4.59 3.73 1.13
CA ILE A 132 3.94 2.61 1.78
C ILE A 132 2.48 2.98 2.03
N ILE A 133 1.59 2.05 1.69
CA ILE A 133 0.16 2.20 1.90
C ILE A 133 -0.23 1.38 3.14
N SER A 134 -0.61 2.06 4.22
CA SER A 134 -1.24 1.44 5.37
C SER A 134 -2.68 1.11 5.04
N ASN A 135 -2.99 -0.18 4.96
CA ASN A 135 -4.37 -0.64 4.77
C ASN A 135 -5.11 -0.87 6.10
N VAL A 136 -4.54 -0.47 7.24
CA VAL A 136 -5.09 -0.79 8.56
C VAL A 136 -6.45 -0.11 8.76
N GLY A 137 -7.47 -0.91 9.12
CA GLY A 137 -8.83 -0.40 9.36
C GLY A 137 -9.56 0.03 8.09
N SER A 138 -9.06 -0.30 6.90
CA SER A 138 -9.77 -0.06 5.65
C SER A 138 -10.87 -1.09 5.41
N ALA A 139 -11.72 -0.83 4.42
CA ALA A 139 -12.75 -1.77 4.01
C ALA A 139 -12.19 -3.14 3.56
N THR A 140 -10.96 -3.18 3.01
CA THR A 140 -10.34 -4.39 2.46
C THR A 140 -9.37 -5.08 3.42
N SER A 141 -9.09 -4.48 4.59
CA SER A 141 -8.03 -4.97 5.48
C SER A 141 -8.33 -6.37 6.04
N GLY A 142 -9.56 -6.58 6.51
CA GLY A 142 -9.99 -7.85 7.09
C GLY A 142 -9.97 -8.98 6.07
N ILE A 143 -10.47 -8.72 4.86
CA ILE A 143 -10.50 -9.73 3.81
C ILE A 143 -9.11 -10.01 3.23
N GLY A 144 -8.25 -8.99 3.10
CA GLY A 144 -6.87 -9.18 2.67
C GLY A 144 -6.10 -10.12 3.60
N SER A 145 -6.24 -9.95 4.91
CA SER A 145 -5.67 -10.87 5.91
C SER A 145 -6.26 -12.28 5.82
N TYR A 146 -7.58 -12.38 5.58
CA TYR A 146 -8.26 -13.66 5.43
C TYR A 146 -7.76 -14.45 4.22
N VAL A 147 -7.72 -13.81 3.06
CA VAL A 147 -7.21 -14.37 1.81
C VAL A 147 -5.73 -14.74 1.94
N SER A 148 -4.92 -13.87 2.54
CA SER A 148 -3.50 -14.16 2.80
C SER A 148 -3.32 -15.43 3.64
N ARG A 149 -4.17 -15.64 4.67
CA ARG A 149 -4.14 -16.85 5.50
C ARG A 149 -4.49 -18.11 4.70
N ILE A 150 -5.43 -18.03 3.76
CA ILE A 150 -5.81 -19.16 2.89
C ILE A 150 -4.70 -19.50 1.89
N ILE A 151 -4.04 -18.48 1.33
CA ILE A 151 -2.99 -18.66 0.32
C ILE A 151 -1.68 -19.11 0.95
N ARG A 152 -1.38 -18.68 2.19
CA ARG A 152 -0.09 -18.90 2.84
C ARG A 152 0.39 -20.35 2.79
N PRO A 153 -0.43 -21.39 3.08
CA PRO A 153 0.00 -22.79 2.96
C PRO A 153 0.37 -23.24 1.54
N LEU A 154 -0.16 -22.56 0.52
CA LEU A 154 0.12 -22.85 -0.90
C LEU A 154 1.41 -22.15 -1.39
N THR A 155 1.93 -21.22 -0.59
CA THR A 155 3.13 -20.42 -0.92
C THR A 155 4.29 -20.80 -0.01
N GLY A 156 5.50 -20.95 -0.56
CA GLY A 156 6.72 -21.15 0.25
C GLY A 156 7.20 -22.59 0.43
N ASN A 157 6.56 -23.57 -0.20
CA ASN A 157 7.06 -24.96 -0.27
C ASN A 157 7.97 -25.20 -1.49
N LYS A 158 8.70 -24.17 -1.94
CA LYS A 158 9.62 -24.30 -3.07
C LYS A 158 11.04 -24.50 -2.55
N ASN A 159 11.81 -25.36 -3.20
CA ASN A 159 13.22 -25.56 -2.87
C ASN A 159 14.05 -24.26 -3.03
N SER A 160 13.55 -23.30 -3.83
CA SER A 160 14.17 -21.99 -4.04
C SER A 160 13.79 -20.94 -2.99
N SER A 161 12.92 -21.26 -2.01
CA SER A 161 12.56 -20.34 -0.94
C SER A 161 13.29 -20.66 0.34
N THR A 162 13.89 -19.65 0.95
CA THR A 162 14.49 -19.73 2.27
C THR A 162 13.54 -19.17 3.33
N LEU A 163 13.54 -19.76 4.53
CA LEU A 163 12.64 -19.37 5.61
C LEU A 163 12.96 -17.98 6.15
N ASN A 164 14.25 -17.67 6.32
CA ASN A 164 14.74 -16.40 6.84
C ASN A 164 16.24 -16.23 6.51
N SER A 165 16.80 -15.07 6.83
CA SER A 165 18.20 -14.76 6.54
C SER A 165 19.21 -15.64 7.27
N LYS A 166 18.90 -16.16 8.46
CA LYS A 166 19.80 -17.06 9.20
C LYS A 166 19.86 -18.43 8.52
N GLU A 167 18.71 -18.95 8.12
CA GLU A 167 18.61 -20.22 7.41
C GLU A 167 19.29 -20.13 6.04
N PHE A 168 19.12 -19.01 5.33
CA PHE A 168 19.85 -18.75 4.09
C PHE A 168 21.38 -18.79 4.26
N VAL A 169 21.91 -18.17 5.32
CA VAL A 169 23.36 -18.21 5.63
C VAL A 169 23.81 -19.64 5.93
N ARG A 170 23.00 -20.44 6.63
CA ARG A 170 23.30 -21.86 6.87
C ARG A 170 23.36 -22.64 5.55
N GLN A 171 22.35 -22.49 4.71
CA GLN A 171 22.25 -23.15 3.40
C GLN A 171 23.43 -22.83 2.49
N ILE A 172 23.82 -21.54 2.38
CA ILE A 172 24.96 -21.15 1.54
C ILE A 172 26.29 -21.71 2.06
N ARG A 173 26.46 -21.83 3.38
CA ARG A 173 27.69 -22.41 3.96
C ARG A 173 27.87 -23.90 3.66
N GLU A 174 26.78 -24.60 3.36
CA GLU A 174 26.78 -26.02 3.01
C GLU A 174 27.06 -26.27 1.53
N ILE A 175 27.13 -25.22 0.70
CA ILE A 175 27.45 -25.33 -0.72
C ILE A 175 28.97 -25.43 -0.88
N GLU A 176 29.44 -26.56 -1.40
CA GLU A 176 30.83 -26.74 -1.84
C GLU A 176 30.99 -26.18 -3.26
N LEU A 177 31.91 -25.25 -3.46
CA LEU A 177 32.20 -24.62 -4.76
C LEU A 177 33.48 -25.21 -5.35
N GLN A 178 33.45 -25.54 -6.64
CA GLN A 178 34.62 -25.90 -7.42
C GLN A 178 35.36 -24.64 -7.94
N GLU A 179 36.57 -24.81 -8.47
CA GLU A 179 37.39 -23.68 -8.96
C GLU A 179 36.75 -22.91 -10.13
N ASP A 180 35.88 -23.57 -10.91
CA ASP A 180 35.17 -23.01 -12.05
C ASP A 180 33.74 -22.52 -11.71
N ASP A 181 33.29 -22.71 -10.46
CA ASP A 181 31.97 -22.26 -10.03
C ASP A 181 31.93 -20.74 -9.79
N MET A 182 30.78 -20.14 -10.13
CA MET A 182 30.51 -18.73 -9.90
C MET A 182 29.21 -18.52 -9.13
N LEU A 183 29.29 -17.73 -8.05
CA LEU A 183 28.12 -17.27 -7.32
C LEU A 183 27.64 -15.93 -7.87
N VAL A 184 26.38 -15.86 -8.30
CA VAL A 184 25.78 -14.64 -8.86
C VAL A 184 24.59 -14.19 -8.02
N SER A 185 24.54 -12.90 -7.70
CA SER A 185 23.43 -12.28 -6.97
C SER A 185 22.59 -11.40 -7.91
N TYR A 186 21.28 -11.61 -7.89
CA TYR A 186 20.32 -10.84 -8.67
C TYR A 186 19.36 -10.10 -7.74
N ASP A 187 19.07 -8.83 -8.04
CA ASP A 187 18.03 -8.04 -7.36
C ASP A 187 16.96 -7.62 -8.37
N VAL A 188 15.69 -7.76 -7.99
CA VAL A 188 14.57 -7.34 -8.83
C VAL A 188 14.20 -5.90 -8.49
N LYS A 189 14.32 -5.02 -9.47
CA LYS A 189 13.91 -3.63 -9.33
C LYS A 189 12.38 -3.52 -9.35
N ASP A 190 11.83 -2.77 -8.40
CA ASP A 190 10.42 -2.37 -8.35
C ASP A 190 9.42 -3.54 -8.57
N LEU A 191 9.66 -4.65 -7.86
CA LEU A 191 8.90 -5.89 -7.98
C LEU A 191 7.39 -5.66 -8.00
N PHE A 192 6.83 -4.96 -6.99
CA PHE A 192 5.38 -4.80 -6.87
C PHE A 192 4.70 -4.06 -8.03
N THR A 193 5.37 -3.08 -8.63
CA THR A 193 4.83 -2.32 -9.78
C THR A 193 5.07 -3.00 -11.11
N SER A 194 5.98 -3.99 -11.13
CA SER A 194 6.36 -4.72 -12.34
C SER A 194 5.63 -6.06 -12.48
N ILE A 195 4.72 -6.41 -11.56
CA ILE A 195 3.89 -7.62 -11.66
C ILE A 195 2.82 -7.39 -12.74
N PRO A 196 2.86 -8.12 -13.87
CA PRO A 196 1.87 -8.02 -14.93
C PRO A 196 0.52 -8.59 -14.47
N LEU A 197 -0.50 -7.75 -14.52
CA LEU A 197 -1.84 -8.08 -14.03
C LEU A 197 -2.62 -9.00 -14.97
N SER A 198 -2.23 -9.09 -16.24
CA SER A 198 -2.94 -9.92 -17.24
C SER A 198 -2.92 -11.41 -16.93
N PHE A 199 -1.90 -11.89 -16.23
CA PHE A 199 -1.76 -13.30 -15.85
C PHE A 199 -1.56 -13.52 -14.35
N THR A 200 -1.73 -12.48 -13.54
CA THR A 200 -1.75 -12.60 -12.08
C THR A 200 -3.20 -12.59 -11.61
N PRO A 201 -3.72 -13.69 -11.05
CA PRO A 201 -5.05 -13.69 -10.45
C PRO A 201 -5.07 -12.63 -9.35
N THR A 202 -5.79 -11.55 -9.65
CA THR A 202 -5.91 -10.39 -8.79
C THR A 202 -7.16 -10.61 -7.96
N ILE A 203 -7.00 -10.72 -6.64
CA ILE A 203 -8.08 -11.04 -5.68
C ILE A 203 -8.76 -9.77 -5.20
#